data_AF-A0A2V7FJN1-F1
#
_entry.id   AF-A0A2V7FJN1-F1
#
_cell.length_a   1.000
_cell.length_b   1.000
_cell.length_c   1.000
_cell.angle_alpha   90.00
_cell.angle_beta   90.00
_cell.angle_gamma   90.00
#
_symmetry.space_group_name_H-M   'P 1'
#
loop_
_entity.id
_entity.type
_entity.pdbx_description
1 polymer ?
#
loop_
_entity_poly.entity_id
_entity_poly.type
_entity_poly.pdbx_seq_one_letter_code
_entity_poly.pdbx_strand_id
1 'polypeptide(L)'
;MAMFMNKTKVLLILTQDVLDGARVLAGKATAALKLPVSLQIVLRALIEVGLKQKDRPVLLANIEDQAKAVRLKRARRHEQG
;
A
#
# COMPACT_ATOMS: atom_id res chain seq x y z
N MET A 1 -24.22 15.16 -5.68
CA MET A 1 -23.11 14.49 -6.38
C MET A 1 -21.88 15.38 -6.37
N ALA A 2 -21.19 15.43 -5.23
CA ALA A 2 -19.95 16.20 -5.08
C ALA A 2 -18.94 15.31 -4.36
N MET A 3 -18.33 14.37 -5.07
CA MET A 3 -17.20 13.63 -4.54
C MET A 3 -16.25 13.37 -5.69
N PHE A 4 -14.97 13.71 -5.50
CA PHE A 4 -13.83 13.52 -6.40
C PHE A 4 -13.31 14.69 -7.26
N MET A 5 -13.58 15.95 -6.89
CA MET A 5 -12.92 17.09 -7.57
C MET A 5 -11.43 17.29 -7.17
N ASN A 6 -10.91 16.56 -6.17
CA ASN A 6 -9.50 16.58 -5.78
C ASN A 6 -8.99 15.16 -5.52
N LYS A 7 -8.90 14.33 -6.57
CA LYS A 7 -8.49 12.93 -6.45
C LYS A 7 -7.00 12.80 -6.82
N THR A 8 -6.11 12.88 -5.83
CA THR A 8 -4.72 12.48 -6.01
C THR A 8 -4.69 11.02 -6.48
N LYS A 9 -4.14 10.78 -7.67
CA LYS A 9 -3.94 9.43 -8.20
C LYS A 9 -2.58 8.92 -7.74
N VAL A 10 -2.54 7.69 -7.26
CA VAL A 10 -1.31 7.04 -6.78
C VAL A 10 -1.17 5.71 -7.50
N LEU A 11 0.04 5.41 -7.99
CA LEU A 11 0.41 4.07 -8.45
C LEU A 11 1.00 3.31 -7.25
N LEU A 12 0.41 2.18 -6.92
CA LEU A 12 0.89 1.31 -5.85
C LEU A 12 1.47 0.03 -6.46
N ILE A 13 2.74 -0.26 -6.14
CA ILE A 13 3.41 -1.49 -6.54
C ILE A 13 3.47 -2.40 -5.31
N LEU A 14 2.84 -3.57 -5.42
CA LEU A 14 2.79 -4.57 -4.36
C LEU A 14 3.32 -5.90 -4.89
N THR A 15 3.86 -6.71 -3.99
CA THR A 15 4.09 -8.13 -4.29
C THR A 15 2.75 -8.86 -4.42
N GLN A 16 2.77 -9.99 -5.13
CA GLN A 16 1.55 -10.74 -5.44
C GLN A 16 0.88 -11.29 -4.17
N ASP A 17 1.66 -11.76 -3.20
CA ASP A 17 1.18 -12.30 -1.92
C ASP A 17 0.38 -11.24 -1.12
N VAL A 18 0.84 -10.00 -1.09
CA VAL A 18 0.13 -8.89 -0.44
C VAL A 18 -1.19 -8.60 -1.16
N LEU A 19 -1.19 -8.63 -2.50
CA LEU A 19 -2.39 -8.42 -3.29
C LEU A 19 -3.42 -9.54 -3.09
N ASP A 20 -2.98 -10.78 -3.04
CA ASP A 20 -3.83 -11.96 -2.80
C ASP A 20 -4.41 -11.94 -1.39
N GLY A 21 -3.62 -11.59 -0.37
CA GLY A 21 -4.11 -11.39 0.99
C GLY A 21 -5.20 -10.32 1.06
N ALA A 22 -5.03 -9.20 0.35
CA ALA A 22 -6.03 -8.14 0.28
C ALA A 22 -7.32 -8.58 -0.44
N ARG A 23 -7.24 -9.44 -1.46
CA ARG A 23 -8.41 -10.04 -2.12
C ARG A 23 -9.18 -10.96 -1.18
N VAL A 24 -8.49 -11.80 -0.43
CA VAL A 24 -9.12 -12.67 0.58
C VAL A 24 -9.84 -11.82 1.63
N LEU A 25 -9.21 -10.74 2.10
CA LEU A 25 -9.83 -9.81 3.05
C LEU A 25 -11.08 -9.15 2.47
N ALA A 26 -11.06 -8.73 1.20
CA ALA A 26 -12.23 -8.17 0.52
C ALA A 26 -13.39 -9.17 0.43
N GLY A 27 -13.09 -10.45 0.14
CA GLY A 27 -14.10 -11.52 0.14
C GLY A 27 -14.72 -11.74 1.52
N LYS A 28 -13.89 -11.82 2.57
CA LYS A 28 -14.35 -11.94 3.96
C LYS A 28 -15.21 -10.75 4.38
N ALA A 29 -14.78 -9.53 4.05
CA ALA A 29 -15.52 -8.31 4.37
C ALA A 29 -16.86 -8.25 3.63
N THR A 30 -16.90 -8.66 2.36
CA THR A 30 -18.15 -8.74 1.58
C THR A 30 -19.14 -9.70 2.23
N ALA A 31 -18.68 -10.89 2.65
CA ALA A 31 -19.52 -11.86 3.33
C ALA A 31 -20.02 -11.35 4.70
N ALA A 32 -19.14 -10.76 5.49
CA ALA A 32 -19.46 -10.29 6.84
C ALA A 32 -20.41 -9.07 6.82
N LEU A 33 -20.17 -8.12 5.93
CA LEU A 33 -20.95 -6.87 5.84
C LEU A 33 -22.19 -6.98 4.95
N LYS A 34 -22.34 -8.10 4.22
CA LYS A 34 -23.43 -8.34 3.28
C LYS A 34 -23.59 -7.24 2.22
N LEU A 35 -22.48 -6.64 1.81
CA LEU A 35 -22.41 -5.63 0.76
C LEU A 35 -21.12 -5.79 -0.05
N PRO A 36 -21.09 -5.45 -1.36
CA PRO A 36 -19.88 -5.59 -2.17
C PRO A 36 -18.74 -4.71 -1.65
N VAL A 37 -17.64 -5.32 -1.21
CA VAL A 37 -16.42 -4.60 -0.81
C VAL A 37 -15.36 -4.77 -1.90
N SER A 38 -14.99 -3.68 -2.56
CA SER A 38 -13.96 -3.72 -3.59
C SER A 38 -12.55 -3.77 -3.01
N LEU A 39 -11.62 -4.35 -3.75
CA LEU A 39 -10.19 -4.37 -3.40
C LEU A 39 -9.64 -2.94 -3.18
N GLN A 40 -10.12 -1.95 -3.95
CA GLN A 40 -9.70 -0.56 -3.79
C GLN A 40 -10.10 0.01 -2.43
N ILE A 41 -11.29 -0.34 -1.91
CA ILE A 41 -11.74 0.09 -0.58
C ILE A 41 -10.83 -0.50 0.49
N VAL A 42 -10.52 -1.80 0.39
CA VAL A 42 -9.64 -2.49 1.33
C VAL A 42 -8.23 -1.87 1.32
N LEU A 43 -7.62 -1.72 0.15
CA LEU A 43 -6.29 -1.14 0.03
C LEU A 43 -6.25 0.30 0.56
N ARG A 44 -7.28 1.11 0.27
CA ARG A 44 -7.38 2.47 0.81
C ARG A 44 -7.45 2.47 2.34
N ALA A 45 -8.27 1.61 2.93
CA ALA A 45 -8.38 1.49 4.38
C ALA A 45 -7.06 1.06 5.02
N LEU A 46 -6.35 0.09 4.43
CA LEU A 46 -5.04 -0.36 4.90
C LEU A 46 -3.99 0.74 4.83
N ILE A 47 -3.94 1.50 3.72
CA ILE A 47 -3.05 2.66 3.59
C ILE A 47 -3.38 3.69 4.66
N GLU A 48 -4.65 4.02 4.87
CA GLU A 48 -5.06 5.02 5.85
C GLU A 48 -4.70 4.59 7.29
N VAL A 49 -4.91 3.32 7.64
CA VAL A 49 -4.49 2.75 8.93
C VAL A 49 -2.97 2.80 9.08
N GLY A 50 -2.22 2.46 8.03
CA GLY A 50 -0.76 2.56 8.04
C GLY A 50 -0.27 4.01 8.18
N LEU A 51 -0.87 4.95 7.46
CA LEU A 51 -0.54 6.38 7.52
C LEU A 51 -0.88 7.02 8.87
N LYS A 52 -1.81 6.44 9.65
CA LYS A 52 -2.10 6.88 11.02
C LYS A 52 -1.08 6.36 12.04
N GLN A 53 -0.24 5.40 11.69
CA GLN A 53 0.77 4.81 12.59
C GLN A 53 2.14 5.52 12.56
N LYS A 54 2.15 6.85 12.35
CA LYS A 54 3.37 7.64 12.02
C LYS A 54 4.51 7.51 13.02
N ASP A 55 4.22 7.23 14.30
CA ASP A 55 5.21 7.26 15.39
C ASP A 55 5.67 5.88 15.87
N ARG A 56 5.48 4.82 15.07
CA ARG A 56 6.02 3.48 15.41
C ARG A 56 7.49 3.39 14.99
N PRO A 57 8.44 3.12 15.92
CA PRO A 57 9.86 2.92 15.58
C PRO A 57 10.08 1.85 14.49
N VAL A 58 9.24 0.82 14.47
CA VAL A 58 9.24 -0.25 13.44
C VAL A 58 8.93 0.30 12.05
N LEU A 59 8.01 1.26 11.94
CA LEU A 59 7.68 1.88 10.65
C LEU A 59 8.86 2.69 10.13
N LEU A 60 9.51 3.47 11.00
CA LEU A 60 10.66 4.28 10.61
C LEU A 60 11.84 3.40 10.16
N ALA A 61 12.14 2.32 10.90
CA ALA A 61 13.19 1.37 10.53
C ALA A 61 12.92 0.72 9.16
N ASN A 62 11.68 0.28 8.91
CA ASN A 62 11.30 -0.28 7.61
C ASN A 62 11.43 0.74 6.46
N ILE A 63 11.04 2.01 6.69
CA ILE A 63 11.20 3.08 5.68
C ILE A 63 12.68 3.30 5.37
N GLU A 64 13.52 3.35 6.40
CA GLU A 64 14.97 3.52 6.26
C GLU A 64 15.60 2.38 5.45
N ASP A 65 15.26 1.13 5.78
CA ASP A 65 15.78 -0.05 5.08
C ASP A 65 15.37 -0.06 3.60
N GLN A 66 14.12 0.30 3.29
CA GLN A 66 13.68 0.39 1.89
C GLN A 66 14.35 1.54 1.15
N ALA A 67 14.52 2.70 1.78
CA ALA A 67 15.23 3.83 1.18
C ALA A 67 16.67 3.47 0.84
N LYS A 68 17.37 2.78 1.75
CA LYS A 68 18.72 2.24 1.53
C LYS A 68 18.75 1.25 0.37
N ALA A 69 17.80 0.31 0.31
CA ALA A 69 17.71 -0.69 -0.76
C ALA A 69 17.50 -0.04 -2.14
N VAL A 70 16.62 0.97 -2.25
CA VAL A 70 16.40 1.71 -3.50
C VAL A 70 17.65 2.49 -3.91
N ARG A 71 18.32 3.15 -2.96
CA ARG A 71 19.58 3.86 -3.22
C ARG A 71 20.65 2.92 -3.79
N LEU A 72 20.81 1.74 -3.19
CA LEU A 72 21.76 0.73 -3.66
C LEU A 72 21.41 0.22 -5.08
N LYS A 73 20.13 -0.02 -5.37
CA LYS A 73 19.68 -0.41 -6.72
C LYS A 73 20.00 0.66 -7.77
N ARG A 74 19.86 1.94 -7.41
CA ARG A 74 20.21 3.06 -8.31
C ARG A 74 21.72 3.15 -8.53
N ALA A 75 22.51 3.05 -7.47
CA ALA A 75 23.98 3.06 -7.58
C ALA A 75 24.48 1.96 -8.52
N ARG A 76 24.02 0.71 -8.34
CA ARG A 76 24.39 -0.41 -9.21
C ARG A 76 23.95 -0.25 -10.66
N ARG A 77 22.88 0.50 -10.93
CA ARG A 77 22.44 0.80 -12.30
C ARG A 77 23.37 1.81 -12.98
N HIS A 78 23.98 2.73 -12.23
CA HIS A 78 24.94 3.71 -12.77
C HIS A 78 26.32 3.12 -13.05
N GLU A 79 26.71 2.03 -12.37
CA GLU A 79 28.00 1.34 -12.58
C GLU A 79 27.99 0.38 -13.80
N GLN A 80 26.81 0.12 -14.40
CA GLN A 80 26.63 -0.83 -15.51
C GLN A 80 26.34 -0.17 -16.86
N GLY A 81 26.48 1.16 -16.97
CA GLY A 81 26.38 1.92 -18.22
C GLY A 81 27.68 2.65 -18.50
#